data_AF-A0A932G1C3-F1
#
_entry.id   AF-A0A932G1C3-F1
#
_cell.length_a   1.000
_cell.length_b   1.000
_cell.length_c   1.000
_cell.angle_alpha   90.00
_cell.angle_beta   90.00
_cell.angle_gamma   90.00
#
_symmetry.space_group_name_H-M   'P 1'
#
loop_
_entity.id
_entity.type
_entity.pdbx_description
1 polymer ?
#
loop_
_entity_poly.entity_id
_entity_poly.type
_entity_poly.pdbx_seq_one_letter_code
_entity_poly.pdbx_strand_id
1 'polypeptide(L)'
;MSEKGTPKKREVSRSYAEAVRCNRCGFCLSHCPVYRAVGVEGSSPRGHNVHLRALWEGKLEPSTELATYLKECLLCGSCWA
;
A
#
# COMPACT_ATOMS: atom_id res chain seq x y z
N MET A 1 -8.00 -22.56 14.69
CA MET A 1 -8.96 -22.46 13.57
C MET A 1 -9.24 -20.99 13.33
N SER A 2 -9.26 -20.60 12.06
CA SER A 2 -9.08 -19.26 11.53
C SER A 2 -10.25 -18.31 11.89
N GLU A 3 -10.07 -17.44 12.88
CA GLU A 3 -10.92 -16.26 13.02
C GLU A 3 -10.38 -15.16 12.10
N LYS A 4 -10.69 -15.29 10.80
CA LYS A 4 -10.47 -14.21 9.82
C LYS A 4 -11.42 -13.07 10.18
N GLY A 5 -10.94 -12.20 11.07
CA GLY A 5 -11.62 -11.00 11.53
C GLY A 5 -11.88 -10.06 10.35
N THR A 6 -13.03 -10.23 9.72
CA THR A 6 -13.58 -9.19 8.85
C THR A 6 -13.83 -7.99 9.77
N PRO A 7 -13.24 -6.80 9.50
CA PRO A 7 -13.44 -5.65 10.38
C PRO A 7 -14.94 -5.35 10.46
N LYS A 8 -15.49 -5.32 11.69
CA LYS A 8 -16.91 -4.99 11.93
C LYS A 8 -17.23 -3.69 11.18
N LYS A 9 -18.36 -3.66 10.46
CA LYS A 9 -18.91 -2.58 9.61
C LYS A 9 -18.87 -1.13 10.17
N ARG A 10 -18.42 -0.90 11.40
CA ARG A 10 -18.46 0.38 12.12
C ARG A 10 -17.10 1.03 12.40
N GLU A 11 -15.98 0.38 12.10
CA GLU A 11 -14.65 0.94 12.39
C GLU A 11 -13.71 0.71 11.22
N VAL A 12 -13.90 1.50 10.16
CA VAL A 12 -12.94 1.56 9.06
C VAL A 12 -11.67 2.22 9.59
N SER A 13 -10.56 1.48 9.61
CA SER A 13 -9.28 2.07 10.00
C SER A 13 -8.90 3.20 9.04
N ARG A 14 -8.33 4.29 9.55
CA ARG A 14 -7.87 5.43 8.73
C ARG A 14 -6.95 4.96 7.59
N SER A 15 -6.06 4.00 7.88
CA SER A 15 -5.14 3.44 6.90
C SER A 15 -5.87 2.69 5.77
N TYR A 16 -6.94 1.95 6.08
CA TYR A 16 -7.76 1.31 5.05
C TYR A 16 -8.51 2.35 4.21
N ALA A 17 -9.12 3.35 4.85
CA ALA A 17 -9.82 4.43 4.15
C ALA A 17 -8.92 5.14 3.15
N GLU A 18 -7.67 5.47 3.51
CA GLU A 18 -6.74 6.09 2.57
C GLU A 18 -6.30 5.13 1.46
N ALA A 19 -6.01 3.87 1.78
CA ALA A 19 -5.57 2.87 0.79
C ALA A 19 -6.62 2.63 -0.31
N VAL A 20 -7.92 2.65 0.03
CA VAL A 20 -9.00 2.43 -0.96
C VAL A 20 -9.27 3.65 -1.85
N ARG A 21 -8.73 4.83 -1.54
CA ARG A 21 -8.86 6.04 -2.39
C ARG A 21 -8.05 5.93 -3.68
N CYS A 22 -7.11 4.99 -3.77
CA CYS A 22 -6.32 4.78 -4.97
C CYS A 22 -7.18 4.30 -6.15
N ASN A 23 -7.30 5.13 -7.20
CA ASN A 23 -8.01 4.82 -8.45
C ASN A 23 -7.09 4.24 -9.54
N ARG A 24 -5.84 3.89 -9.20
CA ARG A 24 -4.84 3.32 -10.09
C ARG A 24 -4.37 4.20 -11.26
N CYS A 25 -4.58 5.53 -11.23
CA CYS A 25 -4.21 6.45 -12.31
C CYS A 25 -2.70 6.50 -12.66
N GLY A 26 -1.81 6.14 -11.73
CA GLY A 26 -0.36 6.12 -11.97
C GLY A 26 0.36 7.46 -11.76
N PHE A 27 -0.33 8.53 -11.37
CA PHE A 27 0.28 9.84 -11.08
C PHE A 27 1.45 9.76 -10.09
N CYS A 28 1.32 8.95 -9.05
CA CYS A 28 2.36 8.80 -8.04
C CYS A 28 3.64 8.13 -8.57
N LEU A 29 3.59 7.41 -9.69
CA LEU A 29 4.74 6.68 -10.23
C LEU A 29 5.79 7.63 -10.79
N SER A 30 5.37 8.66 -11.52
CA SER A 30 6.29 9.65 -12.10
C SER A 30 6.95 10.53 -11.03
N HIS A 31 6.32 10.66 -9.87
CA HIS A 31 6.81 11.49 -8.76
C HIS A 31 7.61 10.72 -7.72
N CYS A 32 7.43 9.40 -7.60
CA CYS A 32 8.13 8.61 -6.60
C CYS A 32 9.61 8.40 -6.99
N PRO A 33 10.58 8.88 -6.19
CA PRO A 33 12.00 8.70 -6.50
C PRO A 33 12.44 7.23 -6.40
N VAL A 34 11.86 6.45 -5.48
CA VAL A 34 12.14 5.02 -5.32
C VAL A 34 11.73 4.26 -6.58
N TYR A 35 10.48 4.42 -7.02
CA TYR A 35 9.99 3.76 -8.23
C TYR A 35 10.82 4.13 -9.47
N ARG A 36 11.22 5.40 -9.58
CA ARG A 36 12.11 5.84 -10.68
C ARG A 36 13.50 5.22 -10.63
N ALA A 37 14.00 4.89 -9.44
CA ALA A 37 15.31 4.27 -9.25
C ALA A 37 15.28 2.75 -9.47
N VAL A 38 14.30 2.05 -8.88
CA VAL A 38 14.27 0.57 -8.86
C VAL A 38 13.34 -0.03 -9.92
N GLY A 39 12.35 0.72 -10.43
CA GLY A 39 11.40 0.25 -11.44
C GLY A 39 10.38 -0.79 -10.96
N VAL A 40 10.41 -1.16 -9.68
CA VAL A 40 9.53 -2.17 -9.08
C VAL A 40 8.24 -1.53 -8.58
N GLU A 41 7.11 -1.92 -9.16
CA GLU A 41 5.80 -1.36 -8.85
C GLU A 41 5.39 -1.58 -7.37
N GLY A 42 5.77 -2.69 -6.75
CA GLY A 42 5.50 -2.99 -5.35
C GLY A 42 6.09 -1.97 -4.38
N SER A 43 7.24 -1.40 -4.73
CA SER A 43 7.93 -0.35 -3.99
C SER A 43 7.36 1.05 -4.20
N SER A 44 6.44 1.20 -5.15
CA SER A 44 5.81 2.49 -5.45
C SER A 44 4.71 2.84 -4.44
N PRO A 45 4.30 4.12 -4.33
CA PRO A 45 3.18 4.54 -3.47
C PRO A 45 1.87 3.86 -3.87
N ARG A 46 1.66 3.59 -5.16
CA ARG A 46 0.51 2.81 -5.63
C ARG A 46 0.61 1.37 -5.17
N GLY A 47 1.78 0.75 -5.30
CA GLY A 47 2.07 -0.59 -4.77
C GLY A 47 1.73 -0.69 -3.29
N HIS A 48 2.16 0.27 -2.48
CA HIS A 48 1.88 0.32 -1.05
C HIS A 48 0.38 0.38 -0.74
N ASN A 49 -0.40 1.21 -1.45
CA ASN A 49 -1.86 1.25 -1.29
C ASN A 49 -2.51 -0.10 -1.63
N VAL A 50 -2.02 -0.79 -2.65
CA VAL A 50 -2.52 -2.11 -3.06
C VAL A 50 -2.19 -3.17 -2.01
N HIS A 51 -0.96 -3.15 -1.50
CA HIS A 51 -0.48 -4.02 -0.44
C HIS A 51 -1.28 -3.84 0.85
N LEU A 52 -1.43 -2.59 1.31
CA LEU A 52 -2.21 -2.26 2.50
C LEU A 52 -3.66 -2.70 2.34
N ARG A 53 -4.30 -2.39 1.21
CA ARG A 53 -5.66 -2.82 0.93
C ARG A 53 -5.80 -4.35 0.95
N ALA A 54 -4.87 -5.07 0.32
CA ALA A 54 -4.91 -6.52 0.25
C ALA A 54 -4.68 -7.18 1.62
N LEU A 55 -3.79 -6.62 2.45
CA LEU A 55 -3.61 -7.04 3.85
C LEU A 55 -4.90 -6.87 4.66
N TRP A 56 -5.55 -5.71 4.55
CA TRP A 56 -6.82 -5.44 5.25
C TRP A 56 -7.98 -6.31 4.75
N GLU A 57 -8.01 -6.64 3.46
CA GLU A 57 -9.01 -7.52 2.85
C GLU A 57 -8.72 -9.01 3.10
N GLY A 58 -7.61 -9.36 3.77
CA GLY A 58 -7.19 -10.75 3.99
C GLY A 58 -6.86 -11.51 2.69
N LYS A 59 -6.51 -10.77 1.62
CA LYS A 59 -6.10 -11.31 0.31
C LYS A 59 -4.59 -11.50 0.20
N LEU A 60 -3.84 -10.86 1.09
CA LEU A 60 -2.39 -10.95 1.17
C LEU A 60 -2.03 -11.25 2.63
N GLU A 61 -1.11 -12.18 2.83
CA GLU A 61 -0.53 -12.45 4.15
C GLU A 61 0.76 -11.63 4.32
N PRO A 62 1.10 -11.18 5.54
CA PRO A 62 2.36 -10.52 5.81
C PRO A 62 3.55 -11.41 5.42
N SER A 63 4.54 -10.84 4.73
CA SER A 63 5.76 -11.53 4.32
C SER A 63 6.99 -10.63 4.43
N THR A 64 8.18 -11.23 4.47
CA THR A 64 9.44 -10.49 4.48
C THR A 64 9.60 -9.63 3.23
N GLU A 65 9.19 -10.16 2.07
CA GLU A 65 9.25 -9.43 0.79
C GLU A 65 8.31 -8.23 0.77
N LEU A 66 7.09 -8.40 1.28
CA LEU A 66 6.16 -7.29 1.45
C LEU A 66 6.73 -6.20 2.38
N ALA A 67 7.36 -6.62 3.48
CA ALA A 67 8.01 -5.69 4.39
C ALA A 67 9.16 -4.94 3.72
N THR A 68 9.91 -5.58 2.82
CA THR A 68 10.97 -4.92 2.04
C THR A 68 10.39 -3.79 1.19
N TYR A 69 9.37 -4.08 0.36
CA TYR A 69 8.76 -3.04 -0.48
C TYR A 69 8.22 -1.85 0.32
N LEU A 70 7.58 -2.11 1.47
CA LEU A 70 7.06 -1.06 2.34
C LEU A 70 8.19 -0.23 3.00
N LYS A 71 9.33 -0.85 3.33
CA LYS A 71 10.48 -0.20 3.97
C LYS A 71 11.30 0.67 3.02
N GLU A 72 11.20 0.45 1.71
CA GLU A 72 11.87 1.30 0.72
C GLU A 72 11.28 2.73 0.66
N CYS A 73 10.11 2.96 1.28
CA CYS A 73 9.51 4.29 1.36
C CYS A 73 10.43 5.29 2.10
N LEU A 74 10.88 6.33 1.38
CA LEU A 74 11.72 7.40 1.95
C LEU A 74 10.94 8.44 2.77
N LEU A 75 9.62 8.33 2.88
CA LEU A 75 8.74 9.32 3.55
C LEU A 75 8.89 10.76 3.01
N CYS A 76 9.29 10.93 1.75
CA CYS A 76 9.56 12.23 1.13
C CYS A 76 8.31 13.05 0.76
N GLY A 77 7.12 12.46 0.73
CA GLY A 77 5.87 13.15 0.39
C GLY A 77 5.66 13.47 -1.09
N SER A 78 6.60 13.20 -1.99
CA SER A 78 6.50 13.56 -3.42
C SER A 78 5.29 12.98 -4.15
N CYS A 79 4.72 11.88 -3.67
CA CYS A 79 3.56 11.24 -4.28
C CYS A 79 2.20 11.88 -3.94
N TRP A 80 2.19 12.91 -3.07
CA TRP A 80 1.02 13.68 -2.69
C TRP A 80 1.02 15.10 -3.27
N ALA A 81 2.17 15.53 -3.81
CA ALA A 81 2.38 16.84 -4.43
C ALA A 81 1.54 17.02 -5.70
#